data_AF-C1DBC1-F1
#
_entry.id   AF-C1DBC1-F1
#
_cell.length_a   1.000
_cell.length_b   1.000
_cell.length_c   1.000
_cell.angle_alpha   90.00
_cell.angle_beta   90.00
_cell.angle_gamma   90.00
#
_symmetry.space_group_name_H-M   'P 1'
#
loop_
_entity.id
_entity.type
_entity.pdbx_description
1 polymer ?
#
loop_
_entity_poly.entity_id
_entity_poly.type
_entity_poly.pdbx_seq_one_letter_code
_entity_poly.pdbx_strand_id
1 'polypeptide(L)'
;MTSTARSSARASVRLPRGAVTPREALLLAAGLALLALLIALPLNRLALLLTLPALFLAVTYPFTKRFFPIPQAYLGLAFGFGIPMAFAAVQGHIPPEGWWLFVANIFWVLAYDTCYAITDKPDDLKIGIRTSAITFGRFDVAAVALCQGLFLLLMAMLGRHLHLGWPFTAGLAVAAALIGVQLARIRSRDRAVCFAAFLDNNRVGLAVFAGIVLSLHWPAL
;
A
#
# COMPACT_ATOMS: atom_id res chain seq x y z
N MET A 1 0.77 -8.23 -53.84
CA MET A 1 -0.56 -8.70 -53.42
C MET A 1 -0.33 -9.78 -52.37
N THR A 2 -0.65 -9.69 -51.08
CA THR A 2 -1.40 -8.70 -50.29
C THR A 2 -0.93 -8.82 -48.83
N SER A 3 -0.64 -7.66 -48.25
CA SER A 3 -0.53 -7.36 -46.82
C SER A 3 -1.60 -8.07 -45.97
N THR A 4 -1.21 -8.83 -44.94
CA THR A 4 -2.08 -9.11 -43.78
C THR A 4 -1.72 -8.16 -42.64
N ALA A 5 -2.58 -7.14 -42.52
CA ALA A 5 -2.50 -6.06 -41.59
C ALA A 5 -2.94 -6.46 -40.17
N ARG A 6 -2.25 -5.84 -39.21
CA ARG A 6 -2.61 -5.57 -37.81
C ARG A 6 -4.13 -5.46 -37.54
N SER A 7 -4.60 -6.15 -36.49
CA SER A 7 -5.73 -5.80 -35.58
C SER A 7 -6.18 -7.13 -34.93
N SER A 8 -6.15 -7.37 -33.63
CA SER A 8 -6.81 -6.55 -32.61
C SER A 8 -6.16 -6.73 -31.23
N ALA A 9 -5.29 -5.78 -30.87
CA ALA A 9 -5.02 -5.45 -29.48
C ALA A 9 -6.24 -4.70 -28.91
N ARG A 10 -7.21 -5.44 -28.39
CA ARG A 10 -8.17 -4.95 -27.40
C ARG A 10 -8.25 -5.97 -26.28
N ALA A 11 -7.27 -5.90 -25.38
CA ALA A 11 -7.46 -6.39 -24.02
C ALA A 11 -8.50 -5.46 -23.37
N SER A 12 -9.78 -5.74 -23.66
CA SER A 12 -10.88 -5.23 -22.87
C SER A 12 -10.63 -5.61 -21.42
N VAL A 13 -10.88 -4.67 -20.52
CA VAL A 13 -11.01 -4.89 -19.08
C VAL A 13 -12.18 -5.87 -18.91
N ARG A 14 -11.94 -7.16 -19.14
CA ARG A 14 -12.91 -8.21 -18.89
C ARG A 14 -12.79 -8.53 -17.42
N LEU A 15 -13.82 -8.15 -16.65
CA LEU A 15 -14.10 -8.80 -15.38
C LEU A 15 -13.95 -10.31 -15.61
N PRO A 16 -13.04 -11.01 -14.91
CA PRO A 16 -12.73 -12.40 -15.21
C PRO A 16 -14.02 -13.22 -15.11
N ARG A 17 -14.43 -13.84 -16.21
CA ARG A 17 -15.68 -14.63 -16.44
C ARG A 17 -16.95 -13.89 -16.88
N GLY A 18 -16.99 -12.56 -17.00
CA GLY A 18 -18.22 -11.86 -17.43
C GLY A 18 -19.41 -12.05 -16.48
N ALA A 19 -19.16 -12.55 -15.27
CA ALA A 19 -20.16 -12.79 -14.24
C ALA A 19 -20.71 -11.49 -13.63
N VAL A 20 -20.06 -10.36 -13.90
CA VAL A 20 -20.44 -9.03 -13.44
C VAL A 20 -20.36 -8.09 -14.63
N THR A 21 -21.39 -7.25 -14.83
CA THR A 21 -21.40 -6.23 -15.88
C THR A 21 -20.64 -4.97 -15.44
N PRO A 22 -20.09 -4.16 -16.36
CA PRO A 22 -19.47 -2.88 -15.99
C PRO A 22 -20.41 -1.95 -15.22
N ARG A 23 -21.71 -2.02 -15.50
CA ARG A 23 -22.74 -1.24 -14.79
C ARG A 23 -22.89 -1.71 -13.34
N GLU A 24 -22.93 -3.02 -13.11
CA GLU A 24 -22.97 -3.58 -11.75
C GLU A 24 -21.72 -3.18 -10.94
N ALA A 25 -20.54 -3.25 -11.56
CA ALA A 25 -19.30 -2.82 -10.92
C ALA A 25 -19.33 -1.32 -10.54
N LEU A 26 -19.85 -0.46 -11.42
CA LEU A 26 -20.00 0.97 -11.15
C LEU A 26 -21.04 1.27 -10.07
N LEU A 27 -22.19 0.58 -10.09
CA LEU A 27 -23.22 0.72 -9.06
C LEU A 27 -22.71 0.26 -7.69
N LEU A 28 -21.96 -0.85 -7.64
CA LEU A 28 -21.33 -1.32 -6.42
C LEU A 28 -20.30 -0.31 -5.90
N ALA A 29 -19.44 0.23 -6.77
CA ALA A 29 -18.47 1.24 -6.39
C ALA A 29 -19.14 2.51 -5.86
N ALA A 30 -20.21 2.99 -6.51
CA ALA A 30 -20.98 4.13 -6.06
C ALA A 30 -21.69 3.88 -4.72
N GLY A 31 -22.24 2.67 -4.53
CA GLY A 31 -22.86 2.26 -3.27
C GLY A 31 -21.86 2.20 -2.11
N LEU A 32 -20.67 1.65 -2.34
CA LEU A 32 -19.58 1.62 -1.34
C LEU A 32 -19.06 3.03 -1.03
N ALA A 33 -18.93 3.89 -2.04
CA ALA A 33 -18.53 5.29 -1.85
C ALA A 33 -19.57 6.08 -1.05
N LEU A 34 -20.87 5.88 -1.33
CA LEU A 34 -21.96 6.48 -0.55
C LEU A 34 -21.95 5.98 0.88
N LEU A 35 -21.79 4.67 1.11
CA LEU A 35 -21.70 4.11 2.46
C LEU A 35 -20.51 4.66 3.23
N ALA A 36 -19.34 4.78 2.60
CA ALA A 36 -18.17 5.41 3.19
C ALA A 36 -18.44 6.89 3.56
N LEU A 37 -19.13 7.64 2.70
CA LEU A 37 -19.55 9.01 2.99
C LEU A 37 -20.50 9.06 4.19
N LEU A 38 -21.52 8.19 4.25
CA LEU A 38 -22.46 8.13 5.38
C LEU A 38 -21.75 7.85 6.71
N ILE A 39 -20.73 6.98 6.70
CA ILE A 39 -19.88 6.73 7.88
C ILE A 39 -19.04 7.96 8.24
N ALA A 40 -18.65 8.79 7.27
CA ALA A 40 -17.87 10.00 7.48
C ALA A 40 -18.69 11.23 7.91
N LEU A 41 -20.00 11.30 7.59
CA LEU A 41 -20.89 12.40 7.95
C LEU A 41 -20.90 12.77 9.45
N PRO A 42 -20.92 11.83 10.42
CA PRO A 42 -20.91 12.17 11.84
C PRO A 42 -19.53 12.62 12.35
N LEU A 43 -18.47 12.55 11.53
CA LEU A 43 -17.14 13.00 11.92
C LEU A 43 -17.04 14.53 11.89
N ASN A 44 -15.94 15.07 12.40
CA ASN A 44 -15.71 16.51 12.37
C ASN A 44 -15.45 17.04 10.94
N ARG A 45 -15.54 18.36 10.80
CA ARG A 45 -15.40 19.07 9.52
C ARG A 45 -14.09 18.75 8.79
N LEU A 46 -12.97 18.63 9.51
CA LEU A 46 -11.69 18.33 8.88
C LEU A 46 -11.67 16.92 8.29
N ALA A 47 -12.10 15.91 9.05
CA ALA A 47 -12.21 14.54 8.56
C ALA A 47 -13.16 14.43 7.36
N LEU A 48 -14.28 15.16 7.37
CA LEU A 48 -15.22 15.21 6.25
C LEU A 48 -14.58 15.85 5.01
N LEU A 49 -13.85 16.96 5.14
CA LEU A 49 -13.15 17.60 4.03
C LEU A 49 -12.06 16.70 3.43
N LEU A 50 -11.40 15.88 4.26
CA LEU A 50 -10.38 14.91 3.80
C LEU A 50 -10.97 13.73 3.00
N THR A 51 -12.29 13.51 3.03
CA THR A 51 -12.92 12.52 2.14
C THR A 51 -12.76 12.90 0.66
N LEU A 52 -12.67 14.19 0.33
CA LEU A 52 -12.50 14.67 -1.05
C LEU A 52 -11.16 14.23 -1.66
N PRO A 53 -9.99 14.52 -1.06
CA PRO A 53 -8.72 13.99 -1.56
C PRO A 53 -8.65 12.47 -1.46
N ALA A 54 -9.22 11.83 -0.42
CA ALA A 54 -9.26 10.37 -0.32
C ALA A 54 -10.00 9.73 -1.50
N LEU A 55 -11.19 10.25 -1.84
CA LEU A 55 -11.98 9.79 -2.98
C LEU A 55 -11.26 10.05 -4.30
N PHE A 56 -10.64 11.23 -4.45
CA PHE A 56 -9.83 11.55 -5.63
C PHE A 56 -8.71 10.52 -5.84
N LEU A 57 -7.94 10.21 -4.79
CA LEU A 57 -6.89 9.20 -4.82
C LEU A 57 -7.46 7.81 -5.18
N ALA A 58 -8.55 7.39 -4.54
CA ALA A 58 -9.16 6.08 -4.77
C ALA A 58 -9.68 5.92 -6.22
N VAL A 59 -10.35 6.95 -6.76
CA VAL A 59 -10.91 6.93 -8.12
C VAL A 59 -9.80 6.95 -9.16
N THR A 60 -8.74 7.71 -8.95
CA THR A 60 -7.70 7.89 -9.97
C THR A 60 -6.60 6.82 -9.93
N TYR A 61 -6.40 6.13 -8.79
CA TYR A 61 -5.41 5.07 -8.63
C TYR A 61 -5.43 4.00 -9.75
N PRO A 62 -6.57 3.40 -10.15
CA PRO A 62 -6.59 2.37 -11.19
C PRO A 62 -6.03 2.80 -12.55
N PHE A 63 -6.05 4.11 -12.83
CA PHE A 63 -5.56 4.67 -14.10
C PHE A 63 -4.05 4.94 -14.09
N THR A 64 -3.43 5.00 -12.92
CA THR A 64 -2.02 5.40 -12.76
C THR A 64 -1.04 4.45 -13.45
N LYS A 65 -1.35 3.15 -13.49
CA LYS A 65 -0.49 2.12 -14.12
C LYS A 65 -0.17 2.40 -15.60
N ARG A 66 -0.95 3.25 -16.29
CA ARG A 66 -0.74 3.56 -17.71
C ARG A 66 0.31 4.64 -17.98
N PHE A 67 0.59 5.50 -16.99
CA PHE A 67 1.48 6.66 -17.19
C PHE A 67 2.46 6.86 -16.04
N PHE A 68 2.13 6.44 -14.82
CA PHE A 68 2.99 6.63 -13.66
C PHE A 68 3.97 5.45 -13.51
N PRO A 69 5.29 5.69 -13.36
CA PRO A 69 6.28 4.61 -13.28
C PRO A 69 6.18 3.75 -11.99
N ILE A 70 5.70 4.33 -10.89
CA ILE A 70 5.67 3.67 -9.57
C ILE A 70 4.24 3.75 -8.99
N PRO A 71 3.23 3.14 -9.63
CA PRO A 71 1.84 3.16 -9.16
C PRO A 71 1.68 2.62 -7.73
N GLN A 72 2.63 1.80 -7.25
CA GLN A 72 2.74 1.32 -5.87
C GLN A 72 2.85 2.47 -4.85
N ALA A 73 3.56 3.55 -5.17
CA ALA A 73 3.63 4.72 -4.29
C ALA A 73 2.28 5.45 -4.24
N TYR A 74 1.58 5.51 -5.38
CA TYR A 74 0.23 6.05 -5.46
C TYR A 74 -0.79 5.19 -4.69
N LEU A 75 -0.66 3.86 -4.78
CA LEU A 75 -1.41 2.90 -3.97
C LEU A 75 -1.20 3.18 -2.49
N GLY A 76 0.05 3.39 -2.06
CA GLY A 76 0.38 3.75 -0.68
C GLY A 76 -0.28 5.04 -0.20
N LEU A 77 -0.35 6.07 -1.07
CA LEU A 77 -1.10 7.30 -0.79
C LEU A 77 -2.59 7.01 -0.62
N ALA A 78 -3.21 6.29 -1.57
CA ALA A 78 -4.65 6.06 -1.59
C ALA A 78 -5.11 5.20 -0.39
N PHE A 79 -4.47 4.05 -0.17
CA PHE A 79 -4.86 3.11 0.90
C PHE A 79 -4.33 3.54 2.28
N GLY A 80 -3.27 4.33 2.33
CA GLY A 80 -2.75 4.90 3.58
C GLY A 80 -3.51 6.14 4.07
N PHE A 81 -4.35 6.76 3.23
CA PHE A 81 -4.96 8.07 3.53
C PHE A 81 -5.90 8.04 4.75
N GLY A 82 -6.32 6.85 5.17
CA GLY A 82 -7.03 6.66 6.43
C GLY A 82 -6.24 7.13 7.66
N ILE A 83 -4.90 7.14 7.61
CA ILE A 83 -4.03 7.59 8.71
C ILE A 83 -4.27 9.06 9.07
N PRO A 84 -4.03 10.05 8.17
CA PRO A 84 -4.31 11.45 8.48
C PRO A 84 -5.79 11.70 8.77
N MET A 85 -6.70 10.96 8.13
CA MET A 85 -8.14 11.06 8.43
C MET A 85 -8.47 10.62 9.85
N ALA A 86 -7.84 9.55 10.37
CA ALA A 86 -8.05 9.09 11.74
C ALA A 86 -7.54 10.11 12.77
N PHE A 87 -6.36 10.69 12.56
CA PHE A 87 -5.85 11.78 13.40
C PHE A 87 -6.78 12.99 13.38
N ALA A 88 -7.19 13.43 12.18
CA ALA A 88 -8.15 14.52 12.03
C ALA A 88 -9.47 14.22 12.76
N ALA A 89 -10.01 13.01 12.61
CA ALA A 89 -11.28 12.59 13.22
C ALA A 89 -11.24 12.62 14.76
N VAL A 90 -10.13 12.18 15.35
CA VAL A 90 -9.98 12.06 16.82
C VAL A 90 -9.51 13.36 17.46
N GLN A 91 -8.58 14.09 16.83
CA GLN A 91 -7.91 15.24 17.44
C GLN A 91 -8.37 16.60 16.89
N GLY A 92 -9.13 16.61 15.78
CA GLY A 92 -9.56 17.85 15.11
C GLY A 92 -8.47 18.54 14.27
N HIS A 93 -7.24 18.01 14.26
CA HIS A 93 -6.12 18.42 13.42
C HIS A 93 -5.25 17.21 13.03
N ILE A 94 -4.31 17.37 12.10
CA ILE A 94 -3.32 16.34 11.79
C ILE A 94 -1.97 16.79 12.36
N PRO A 95 -1.51 16.22 13.47
CA PRO A 95 -0.22 16.58 14.05
C PRO A 95 0.94 15.96 13.22
N PRO A 96 2.19 16.39 13.44
CA PRO A 96 3.35 15.91 12.67
C PRO A 96 3.49 14.38 12.65
N GLU A 97 3.23 13.72 13.77
CA GLU A 97 3.28 12.26 13.92
C GLU A 97 2.31 11.53 12.98
N GLY A 98 1.16 12.12 12.67
CA GLY A 98 0.20 11.57 11.71
C GLY A 98 0.77 11.55 10.30
N TRP A 99 1.49 12.61 9.92
CA TRP A 99 2.20 12.66 8.63
C TRP A 99 3.41 11.72 8.60
N TRP A 100 4.14 11.60 9.70
CA TRP A 100 5.26 10.67 9.80
C TRP A 100 4.80 9.23 9.63
N LEU A 101 3.72 8.83 10.32
CA LEU A 101 3.13 7.51 10.19
C LEU A 101 2.60 7.28 8.76
N PHE A 102 1.97 8.28 8.16
CA PHE A 102 1.52 8.20 6.77
C PHE A 102 2.66 7.95 5.79
N VAL A 103 3.78 8.67 5.94
CA VAL A 103 4.98 8.46 5.10
C VAL A 103 5.62 7.09 5.35
N ALA A 104 5.72 6.65 6.61
CA ALA A 104 6.20 5.31 6.95
C ALA A 104 5.35 4.24 6.25
N ASN A 105 4.02 4.38 6.29
CA ASN A 105 3.10 3.49 5.60
C ASN A 105 3.32 3.49 4.08
N ILE A 106 3.53 4.64 3.43
CA ILE A 106 3.80 4.70 1.99
C ILE A 106 5.03 3.86 1.63
N PHE A 107 6.12 3.94 2.40
CA PHE A 107 7.30 3.12 2.16
C PHE A 107 7.02 1.63 2.37
N TRP A 108 6.24 1.28 3.39
CA TRP A 108 5.84 -0.10 3.62
C TRP A 108 5.01 -0.66 2.46
N VAL A 109 3.98 0.07 2.02
CA VAL A 109 3.13 -0.29 0.86
C VAL A 109 3.96 -0.41 -0.41
N LEU A 110 4.82 0.56 -0.67
CA LEU A 110 5.71 0.52 -1.81
C LEU A 110 6.60 -0.73 -1.78
N ALA A 111 7.12 -1.13 -0.62
CA ALA A 111 7.95 -2.32 -0.49
C ALA A 111 7.17 -3.61 -0.79
N TYR A 112 6.09 -3.89 -0.04
CA TYR A 112 5.40 -5.17 -0.18
C TYR A 112 4.67 -5.29 -1.52
N ASP A 113 4.11 -4.19 -2.04
CA ASP A 113 3.41 -4.21 -3.34
C ASP A 113 4.41 -4.29 -4.51
N THR A 114 5.68 -3.90 -4.29
CA THR A 114 6.75 -4.18 -5.25
C THR A 114 7.10 -5.68 -5.28
N CYS A 115 7.04 -6.39 -4.15
CA CYS A 115 7.15 -7.86 -4.17
C CYS A 115 6.04 -8.48 -5.03
N TYR A 116 4.80 -8.01 -4.88
CA TYR A 116 3.69 -8.44 -5.73
C TYR A 116 3.90 -8.08 -7.20
N ALA A 117 4.38 -6.86 -7.49
CA ALA A 117 4.68 -6.42 -8.85
C ALA A 117 5.80 -7.23 -9.52
N ILE A 118 6.74 -7.81 -8.77
CA ILE A 118 7.76 -8.73 -9.33
C ILE A 118 7.08 -9.99 -9.87
N THR A 119 6.04 -10.50 -9.20
CA THR A 119 5.25 -11.66 -9.66
C THR A 119 4.58 -11.38 -11.02
N ASP A 120 3.97 -10.20 -11.15
CA ASP A 120 3.20 -9.79 -12.33
C ASP A 120 4.07 -9.25 -13.48
N LYS A 121 5.33 -8.90 -13.20
CA LYS A 121 6.26 -8.23 -14.16
C LYS A 121 6.30 -8.86 -15.56
N PRO A 122 6.41 -10.19 -15.75
CA PRO A 122 6.40 -10.76 -17.10
C PRO A 122 5.07 -10.60 -17.86
N ASP A 123 3.95 -10.47 -17.16
CA ASP A 123 2.64 -10.26 -17.78
C ASP A 123 2.38 -8.77 -18.01
N ASP A 124 2.77 -7.92 -17.07
CA ASP A 124 2.71 -6.46 -17.19
C ASP A 124 3.49 -5.94 -18.41
N LEU A 125 4.67 -6.53 -18.68
CA LEU A 125 5.48 -6.21 -19.85
C LEU A 125 4.76 -6.52 -21.18
N LYS A 126 3.91 -7.56 -21.24
CA LYS A 126 3.17 -7.94 -22.46
C LYS A 126 2.08 -6.93 -22.80
N ILE A 127 1.48 -6.33 -21.78
CA ILE A 127 0.38 -5.36 -21.94
C ILE A 127 0.85 -3.90 -21.83
N GLY A 128 2.15 -3.68 -21.65
CA GLY A 128 2.77 -2.35 -21.67
C GLY A 128 2.39 -1.46 -20.49
N ILE A 129 2.02 -2.03 -19.34
CA ILE A 129 1.76 -1.25 -18.14
C ILE A 129 3.05 -0.97 -17.36
N ARG A 130 3.07 0.14 -16.61
CA ARG A 130 4.20 0.55 -15.78
C ARG A 130 3.97 0.09 -14.34
N THR A 131 5.00 -0.48 -13.73
CA THR A 131 5.01 -0.87 -12.31
C THR A 131 6.38 -0.58 -11.70
N SER A 132 6.44 -0.50 -10.37
CA SER A 132 7.69 -0.34 -9.63
C SER A 132 8.71 -1.42 -10.00
N ALA A 133 8.30 -2.68 -10.13
CA ALA A 133 9.18 -3.78 -10.50
C ALA A 133 9.76 -3.64 -11.91
N ILE A 134 9.01 -3.08 -12.85
CA ILE A 134 9.52 -2.73 -14.19
C ILE A 134 10.47 -1.53 -14.11
N THR A 135 10.05 -0.46 -13.42
CA THR A 135 10.80 0.79 -13.28
C THR A 135 12.15 0.60 -12.59
N PHE A 136 12.19 -0.18 -11.51
CA PHE A 136 13.43 -0.49 -10.80
C PHE A 136 14.27 -1.55 -11.53
N GLY A 137 13.70 -2.30 -12.47
CA GLY A 137 14.42 -3.26 -13.30
C GLY A 137 15.13 -4.31 -12.45
N ARG A 138 16.46 -4.36 -12.52
CA ARG A 138 17.31 -5.27 -11.71
C ARG A 138 17.48 -4.84 -10.26
N PHE A 139 17.13 -3.60 -9.93
CA PHE A 139 17.25 -3.03 -8.59
C PHE A 139 15.95 -3.15 -7.79
N ASP A 140 14.94 -3.86 -8.29
CA ASP A 140 13.66 -4.11 -7.63
C ASP A 140 13.82 -4.59 -6.17
N VAL A 141 14.61 -5.64 -5.93
CA VAL A 141 14.89 -6.15 -4.58
C VAL A 141 15.63 -5.13 -3.70
N ALA A 142 16.54 -4.35 -4.28
CA ALA A 142 17.25 -3.30 -3.55
C ALA A 142 16.31 -2.14 -3.16
N ALA A 143 15.38 -1.79 -4.04
CA ALA A 143 14.34 -0.80 -3.76
C ALA A 143 13.38 -1.28 -2.67
N VAL A 144 12.98 -2.56 -2.69
CA VAL A 144 12.19 -3.17 -1.59
C VAL A 144 12.95 -3.08 -0.27
N ALA A 145 14.24 -3.44 -0.25
CA ALA A 145 15.08 -3.37 0.94
C ALA A 145 15.21 -1.93 1.48
N LEU A 146 15.43 -0.95 0.59
CA LEU A 146 15.49 0.45 0.95
C LEU A 146 14.16 0.93 1.55
N CYS A 147 13.03 0.62 0.92
CA CYS A 147 11.72 1.04 1.38
C CYS A 147 11.37 0.39 2.73
N GLN A 148 11.66 -0.90 2.94
CA GLN A 148 11.48 -1.54 4.24
C GLN A 148 12.40 -0.93 5.31
N GLY A 149 13.65 -0.62 4.96
CA GLY A 149 14.59 0.06 5.86
C GLY A 149 14.08 1.44 6.28
N LEU A 150 13.55 2.23 5.34
CA LEU A 150 12.95 3.54 5.60
C LEU A 150 11.67 3.43 6.44
N PHE A 151 10.82 2.44 6.17
CA PHE A 151 9.66 2.13 7.01
C PHE A 151 10.08 1.84 8.46
N LEU A 152 11.01 0.91 8.68
CA LEU A 152 11.50 0.56 10.01
C LEU A 152 12.16 1.75 10.72
N LEU A 153 12.96 2.55 10.00
CA LEU A 153 13.60 3.75 10.53
C LEU A 153 12.56 4.78 10.99
N LEU A 154 11.58 5.09 10.14
CA LEU A 154 10.52 6.05 10.47
C LEU A 154 9.67 5.55 11.64
N MET A 155 9.34 4.26 11.69
CA MET A 155 8.64 3.67 12.82
C MET A 155 9.46 3.72 14.12
N ALA A 156 10.77 3.46 14.05
CA ALA A 156 11.66 3.58 15.21
C ALA A 156 11.73 5.03 15.73
N MET A 157 11.88 5.99 14.81
CA MET A 157 11.88 7.42 15.15
C MET A 157 10.54 7.85 15.78
N LEU A 158 9.43 7.41 15.19
CA LEU A 158 8.09 7.70 15.69
C LEU A 158 7.87 7.09 17.08
N GLY A 159 8.25 5.83 17.31
CA GLY A 159 8.13 5.21 18.62
C GLY A 159 8.97 5.90 19.69
N ARG A 160 10.18 6.37 19.34
CA ARG A 160 11.00 7.20 20.24
C ARG A 160 10.35 8.55 20.53
N HIS A 161 9.80 9.20 19.52
CA HIS A 161 9.13 10.49 19.66
C HIS A 161 7.88 10.40 20.55
N LEU A 162 7.13 9.31 20.44
CA LEU A 162 5.94 9.03 21.24
C LEU A 162 6.23 8.34 22.58
N HIS A 163 7.51 8.17 22.95
CA HIS A 163 7.93 7.49 24.18
C HIS A 163 7.32 6.10 24.36
N LEU A 164 7.16 5.33 23.27
CA LEU A 164 6.66 3.96 23.33
C LEU A 164 7.67 3.05 24.04
N GLY A 165 7.16 2.16 24.88
CA GLY A 165 7.95 1.29 25.74
C GLY A 165 8.59 0.12 25.00
N TRP A 166 9.27 -0.74 25.77
CA TRP A 166 9.97 -1.90 25.24
C TRP A 166 9.10 -2.84 24.37
N PRO A 167 7.78 -3.05 24.61
CA PRO A 167 6.98 -3.94 23.76
C PRO A 167 6.91 -3.46 22.30
N PHE A 168 6.87 -2.15 22.08
CA PHE A 168 6.93 -1.57 20.73
C PHE A 168 8.27 -1.89 20.06
N THR A 169 9.38 -1.67 20.78
CA THR A 169 10.73 -1.97 20.25
C THR A 169 10.91 -3.46 19.93
N ALA A 170 10.34 -4.35 20.76
CA ALA A 170 10.32 -5.79 20.51
C ALA A 170 9.48 -6.15 19.28
N GLY A 171 8.29 -5.57 19.14
CA GLY A 171 7.44 -5.72 17.95
C GLY A 171 8.15 -5.26 16.67
N LEU A 172 8.88 -4.14 16.74
CA LEU A 172 9.67 -3.63 15.62
C LEU A 172 10.88 -4.52 15.29
N ALA A 173 11.53 -5.11 16.31
CA ALA A 173 12.60 -6.09 16.10
C ALA A 173 12.08 -7.38 15.43
N VAL A 174 10.91 -7.87 15.84
CA VAL A 174 10.25 -9.01 15.18
C VAL A 174 9.89 -8.66 13.74
N ALA A 175 9.34 -7.47 13.49
CA ALA A 175 9.06 -6.99 12.14
C ALA A 175 10.34 -6.94 11.27
N ALA A 176 11.45 -6.44 11.81
CA ALA A 176 12.74 -6.40 11.12
C ALA A 176 13.28 -7.80 10.79
N ALA A 177 13.14 -8.77 11.71
CA ALA A 177 13.53 -10.16 11.46
C ALA A 177 12.69 -10.80 10.34
N LEU A 178 11.36 -10.61 10.36
CA LEU A 178 10.45 -11.08 9.31
C LEU A 178 10.80 -10.47 7.95
N ILE A 179 11.04 -9.16 7.90
CA ILE A 179 11.50 -8.45 6.71
C ILE A 179 12.84 -9.02 6.21
N GLY A 180 13.80 -9.30 7.10
CA GLY A 180 15.08 -9.89 6.74
C GLY A 180 14.92 -11.24 6.03
N VAL A 181 14.02 -12.10 6.54
CA VAL A 181 13.67 -13.38 5.91
C VAL A 181 13.01 -13.17 4.55
N GLN A 182 12.06 -12.24 4.43
CA GLN A 182 11.40 -11.90 3.17
C GLN A 182 12.42 -11.40 2.13
N LEU A 183 13.30 -10.47 2.50
CA LEU A 183 14.34 -9.92 1.64
C LEU A 183 15.31 -10.98 1.15
N ALA A 184 15.69 -11.93 1.99
CA ALA A 184 16.54 -13.05 1.59
C ALA A 184 15.84 -13.94 0.55
N ARG A 185 14.55 -14.21 0.73
CA ARG A 185 13.73 -15.06 -0.16
C ARG A 185 13.49 -14.43 -1.53
N ILE A 186 13.08 -13.16 -1.58
CA ILE A 186 12.74 -12.48 -2.85
C ILE A 186 13.94 -12.25 -3.78
N ARG A 187 15.18 -12.49 -3.32
CA ARG A 187 16.38 -12.43 -4.17
C ARG A 187 16.31 -13.38 -5.36
N SER A 188 15.62 -14.52 -5.21
CA SER A 188 15.38 -15.47 -6.30
C SER A 188 14.52 -14.89 -7.42
N ARG A 189 13.72 -13.86 -7.13
CA ARG A 189 12.68 -13.31 -8.03
C ARG A 189 11.71 -14.38 -8.55
N ASP A 190 11.61 -15.50 -7.83
CA ASP A 190 10.61 -16.51 -8.12
C ASP A 190 9.21 -15.95 -7.84
N ARG A 191 8.29 -16.20 -8.76
CA ARG A 191 6.92 -15.67 -8.73
C ARG A 191 6.15 -16.09 -7.48
N ALA A 192 6.26 -17.37 -7.12
CA ALA A 192 5.55 -17.92 -5.97
C ALA A 192 6.18 -17.43 -4.65
N VAL A 193 7.51 -17.34 -4.61
CA VAL A 193 8.24 -16.81 -3.45
C VAL A 193 7.93 -15.33 -3.22
N CYS A 194 7.90 -14.50 -4.27
CA CYS A 194 7.58 -13.08 -4.14
C CYS A 194 6.12 -12.85 -3.73
N PHE A 195 5.21 -13.66 -4.26
CA PHE A 195 3.80 -13.64 -3.84
C PHE A 195 3.62 -14.06 -2.38
N ALA A 196 4.33 -15.11 -1.94
CA ALA A 196 4.34 -15.52 -0.54
C ALA A 196 4.90 -14.41 0.37
N ALA A 197 5.97 -13.73 -0.04
CA ALA A 197 6.52 -12.61 0.72
C ALA A 197 5.54 -11.42 0.81
N PHE A 198 4.78 -11.15 -0.25
CA PHE A 198 3.69 -10.17 -0.23
C PHE A 198 2.62 -10.51 0.82
N LEU A 199 2.14 -11.75 0.83
CA LEU A 199 1.13 -12.20 1.81
C LEU A 199 1.66 -12.24 3.25
N ASP A 200 2.91 -12.70 3.43
CA ASP A 200 3.58 -12.78 4.74
C ASP A 200 3.76 -11.40 5.39
N ASN A 201 3.66 -10.31 4.61
CA ASN A 201 3.77 -8.95 5.13
C ASN A 201 2.63 -8.58 6.12
N ASN A 202 1.50 -9.31 6.12
CA ASN A 202 0.51 -9.21 7.19
C ASN A 202 1.10 -9.48 8.59
N ARG A 203 2.09 -10.38 8.69
CA ARG A 203 2.78 -10.68 9.95
C ARG A 203 3.67 -9.53 10.42
N VAL A 204 4.25 -8.77 9.49
CA VAL A 204 5.02 -7.55 9.79
C VAL A 204 4.08 -6.51 10.41
N GLY A 205 2.93 -6.29 9.79
CA GLY A 205 1.89 -5.40 10.33
C GLY A 205 1.39 -5.84 11.70
N LEU A 206 1.14 -7.14 11.88
CA LEU A 206 0.71 -7.71 13.16
C LEU A 206 1.77 -7.51 14.26
N ALA A 207 3.05 -7.71 13.96
CA ALA A 207 4.13 -7.53 14.93
C ALA A 207 4.23 -6.07 15.41
N VAL A 208 4.14 -5.11 14.48
CA VAL A 208 4.12 -3.68 14.81
C VAL A 208 2.87 -3.31 15.60
N PHE A 209 1.69 -3.76 15.16
CA PHE A 209 0.43 -3.49 15.83
C PHE A 209 0.40 -4.05 17.26
N ALA A 210 0.81 -5.30 17.46
CA ALA A 210 0.89 -5.92 18.77
C ALA A 210 1.88 -5.16 19.68
N GLY A 211 3.03 -4.73 19.14
CA GLY A 211 3.99 -3.89 19.86
C GLY A 211 3.39 -2.56 20.33
N ILE A 212 2.61 -1.89 19.48
CA ILE A 212 1.90 -0.65 19.84
C ILE A 212 0.88 -0.93 20.95
N VAL A 213 -0.04 -1.90 20.75
CA VAL A 213 -1.09 -2.21 21.72
C VAL A 213 -0.51 -2.59 23.08
N LEU A 214 0.49 -3.48 23.11
CA LEU A 214 1.15 -3.88 24.36
C LEU A 214 1.87 -2.71 25.03
N SER A 215 2.45 -1.80 24.25
CA SER A 215 3.09 -0.60 24.79
C SER A 215 2.09 0.38 25.42
N LEU A 216 0.83 0.41 24.98
CA LEU A 216 -0.21 1.24 25.60
C LEU A 216 -0.64 0.71 26.97
N HIS A 217 -0.44 -0.60 27.22
CA HIS A 217 -0.72 -1.24 28.51
C HIS A 217 0.50 -1.35 29.43
N TRP A 218 1.70 -1.06 28.92
CA TRP A 218 2.95 -1.09 29.67
C TRP A 218 3.77 0.17 29.37
N PRO A 219 3.40 1.33 29.96
CA PRO A 219 4.10 2.58 29.71
C PRO A 219 5.59 2.44 30.05
N ALA A 220 6.43 3.13 29.27
CA ALA A 220 7.86 3.20 29.54
C ALA A 220 8.07 3.76 30.97
N LEU A 221 8.81 3.01 31.80
CA LEU A 221 9.30 3.48 33.10
C LEU A 221 10.29 4.63 32.92
#